data_AF-A0A6P0NGA9-F1
#
_entry.id   AF-A0A6P0NGA9-F1
#
_cell.length_a   1.000
_cell.length_b   1.000
_cell.length_c   1.000
_cell.angle_alpha   90.00
_cell.angle_beta   90.00
_cell.angle_gamma   90.00
#
_symmetry.space_group_name_H-M   'P 1'
#
loop_
_entity.id
_entity.type
_entity.pdbx_description
1 polymer ?
#
loop_
_entity_poly.entity_id
_entity_poly.type
_entity_poly.pdbx_seq_one_letter_code
_entity_poly.pdbx_strand_id
1 'polypeptide(L)'
;MGDDFVSVSMQVIWGSRSMSQEMLEAAVCAVRMGQFEEGIDGLKCVASQVRPPSHLYYSANVWLVKAYRASGQFPAAIRLCRQLATSSHPEVQT
;
A
#
# COMPACT_ATOMS: atom_id res chain seq x y z
N MET A 1 22.02 -10.73 16.03
CA MET A 1 21.08 -9.61 16.28
C MET A 1 20.52 -9.19 14.92
N GLY A 2 19.25 -9.53 14.63
CA GLY A 2 18.49 -9.21 13.40
C GLY A 2 19.02 -9.89 12.14
N ASP A 3 18.34 -10.82 11.46
CA ASP A 3 16.97 -10.71 11.01
C ASP A 3 16.36 -12.13 10.89
N ASP A 4 15.49 -12.45 11.84
CA ASP A 4 14.60 -13.61 11.84
C ASP A 4 13.24 -13.12 11.33
N PHE A 5 13.07 -12.88 10.03
CA PHE A 5 11.75 -12.64 9.44
C PHE A 5 11.69 -12.87 7.92
N VAL A 6 12.30 -13.96 7.45
CA VAL A 6 11.93 -14.52 6.14
C VAL A 6 11.33 -15.91 6.32
N SER A 7 10.39 -16.01 7.26
CA SER A 7 9.35 -17.05 7.23
C SER A 7 8.36 -16.66 6.13
N VAL A 8 8.79 -16.82 4.87
CA VAL A 8 7.87 -16.90 3.73
C VAL A 8 7.18 -18.25 3.88
N SER A 9 6.08 -18.25 4.63
CA SER A 9 5.15 -19.36 4.71
C SER A 9 4.63 -19.65 3.30
N MET A 10 5.22 -20.68 2.70
CA MET A 10 4.57 -21.59 1.79
C MET A 10 3.26 -22.09 2.45
N GLN A 11 2.21 -22.28 1.62
CA GLN A 11 0.81 -22.61 1.97
C GLN A 11 -0.02 -21.35 2.30
N VAL A 12 -1.04 -20.98 1.53
CA VAL A 12 -2.33 -21.69 1.47
C VAL A 12 -3.17 -21.14 0.28
N ILE A 13 -3.64 -22.04 -0.60
CA ILE A 13 -4.85 -21.92 -1.46
C ILE A 13 -4.81 -20.82 -2.55
N TRP A 14 -4.42 -21.19 -3.77
CA TRP A 14 -4.65 -20.40 -4.99
C TRP A 14 -6.11 -20.51 -5.45
N GLY A 15 -7.03 -20.07 -4.60
CA GLY A 15 -8.40 -19.71 -5.00
C GLY A 15 -8.38 -18.28 -5.49
N SER A 16 -8.46 -18.08 -6.81
CA SER A 16 -8.66 -16.79 -7.50
C SER A 16 -7.83 -15.61 -6.96
N ARG A 17 -6.51 -15.64 -7.18
CA ARG A 17 -5.66 -14.45 -7.00
C ARG A 17 -6.14 -13.36 -7.97
N SER A 18 -6.80 -12.34 -7.44
CA SER A 18 -7.23 -11.19 -8.24
C SER A 18 -6.01 -10.38 -8.66
N MET A 19 -5.92 -9.91 -9.91
CA MET A 19 -4.74 -9.18 -10.42
C MET A 19 -4.29 -8.04 -9.51
N SER A 20 -5.23 -7.36 -8.85
CA SER A 20 -4.94 -6.26 -7.92
C SER A 20 -4.18 -6.70 -6.66
N GLN A 21 -4.38 -7.94 -6.19
CA GLN A 21 -3.62 -8.49 -5.06
C GLN A 21 -2.18 -8.79 -5.47
N GLU A 22 -1.98 -9.33 -6.66
CA GLU A 22 -0.64 -9.64 -7.17
C GLU A 22 0.17 -8.35 -7.41
N MET A 23 -0.45 -7.30 -7.96
CA MET A 23 0.16 -5.98 -8.05
C MET A 23 0.48 -5.39 -6.68
N LEU A 24 -0.38 -5.59 -5.66
CA LEU A 24 -0.12 -5.13 -4.30
C LEU A 24 1.15 -5.79 -3.76
N GLU A 25 1.25 -7.12 -3.87
CA GLU A 25 2.41 -7.87 -3.39
C GLU A 25 3.70 -7.48 -4.13
N ALA A 26 3.63 -7.30 -5.46
CA ALA A 26 4.76 -6.84 -6.26
C ALA A 26 5.24 -5.44 -5.84
N ALA A 27 4.30 -4.51 -5.66
CA ALA A 27 4.63 -3.15 -5.22
C ALA A 27 5.23 -3.13 -3.81
N VAL A 28 4.70 -3.96 -2.90
CA VAL A 28 5.28 -4.15 -1.55
C VAL A 28 6.69 -4.72 -1.61
N CYS A 29 6.95 -5.65 -2.54
CA CYS A 29 8.28 -6.18 -2.76
C CYS A 29 9.24 -5.07 -3.22
N ALA A 30 8.84 -4.24 -4.18
CA ALA A 30 9.63 -3.09 -4.64
C ALA A 30 9.96 -2.12 -3.50
N VAL A 31 8.99 -1.79 -2.64
CA VAL A 31 9.22 -0.96 -1.45
C VAL A 31 10.27 -1.59 -0.51
N ARG A 32 10.22 -2.91 -0.31
CA ARG A 32 11.21 -3.63 0.52
C ARG A 32 12.60 -3.67 -0.11
N MET A 33 12.69 -3.70 -1.43
CA MET A 33 13.95 -3.64 -2.17
C MET A 33 14.56 -2.22 -2.18
N GLY A 34 13.91 -1.23 -1.58
CA GLY A 34 14.34 0.17 -1.59
C GLY A 34 13.91 0.93 -2.85
N GLN A 35 13.17 0.30 -3.76
CA GLN A 35 12.58 0.93 -4.93
C GLN A 35 11.26 1.61 -4.55
N PHE A 36 11.37 2.69 -3.76
CA PHE A 36 10.21 3.37 -3.23
C PHE A 36 9.33 3.99 -4.32
N GLU A 37 9.91 4.56 -5.38
CA GLU A 37 9.15 5.19 -6.47
C GLU A 37 8.29 4.18 -7.24
N GLU A 38 8.87 3.06 -7.69
CA GLU A 38 8.13 1.97 -8.34
C GLU A 38 7.08 1.37 -7.41
N GLY A 39 7.43 1.16 -6.14
CA GLY A 39 6.50 0.65 -5.14
C GLY A 39 5.31 1.59 -4.93
N ILE A 40 5.56 2.89 -4.83
CA ILE A 40 4.52 3.92 -4.69
C ILE A 40 3.60 3.93 -5.93
N ASP A 41 4.17 3.86 -7.13
CA ASP A 41 3.38 3.86 -8.37
C ASP A 41 2.49 2.61 -8.47
N GLY A 42 3.06 1.43 -8.19
CA GLY A 42 2.32 0.17 -8.15
C GLY A 42 1.19 0.19 -7.13
N LEU A 43 1.44 0.69 -5.92
CA LEU A 43 0.42 0.81 -4.88
C LEU A 43 -0.70 1.80 -5.26
N LYS A 44 -0.36 2.91 -5.91
CA LYS A 44 -1.35 3.85 -6.46
C LYS A 44 -2.19 3.23 -7.56
N CYS A 45 -1.57 2.45 -8.45
CA CYS A 45 -2.27 1.75 -9.51
C CYS A 45 -3.29 0.77 -8.92
N VAL A 46 -2.89 -0.02 -7.91
CA VAL A 46 -3.80 -0.88 -7.15
C VAL A 46 -4.92 -0.06 -6.51
N ALA A 47 -4.61 1.00 -5.78
CA ALA A 47 -5.60 1.85 -5.12
C ALA A 47 -6.59 2.51 -6.11
N SER A 48 -6.20 2.73 -7.37
CA SER A 48 -7.08 3.23 -8.43
C SER A 48 -7.97 2.13 -9.03
N GLN A 49 -7.46 0.90 -9.11
CA GLN A 49 -8.22 -0.25 -9.60
C GLN A 49 -9.24 -0.77 -8.57
N VAL A 50 -8.95 -0.66 -7.28
CA VAL A 50 -9.83 -1.16 -6.22
C VAL A 50 -10.68 -0.03 -5.65
N ARG A 51 -12.02 -0.16 -5.70
CA ARG A 51 -12.93 0.82 -5.09
C ARG A 51 -13.12 0.57 -3.59
N PRO A 52 -13.22 1.63 -2.77
CA PRO A 52 -13.65 1.49 -1.38
C PRO A 52 -15.11 0.99 -1.31
N PRO A 53 -15.49 0.17 -0.30
CA PRO A 53 -14.69 -0.27 0.85
C PRO A 53 -14.06 -1.67 0.63
N SER A 54 -12.91 -1.73 -0.03
CA SER A 54 -12.16 -2.98 -0.21
C SER A 54 -10.96 -3.06 0.72
N HIS A 55 -10.73 -4.23 1.32
CA HIS A 55 -9.56 -4.47 2.19
C HIS A 55 -8.22 -4.22 1.48
N LEU A 56 -8.17 -4.47 0.16
CA LEU A 56 -7.02 -4.16 -0.70
C LEU A 56 -6.74 -2.66 -0.78
N TYR A 57 -7.79 -1.83 -0.83
CA TYR A 57 -7.64 -0.36 -0.87
C TYR A 57 -6.98 0.15 0.42
N TYR A 58 -7.44 -0.32 1.58
CA TYR A 58 -6.82 0.02 2.86
C TYR A 58 -5.36 -0.46 2.94
N SER A 59 -5.12 -1.70 2.54
CA SER A 59 -3.77 -2.29 2.53
C SER A 59 -2.81 -1.48 1.64
N ALA A 60 -3.23 -1.10 0.44
CA ALA A 60 -2.44 -0.29 -0.49
C ALA A 60 -2.06 1.07 0.12
N ASN A 61 -3.01 1.75 0.76
CA ASN A 61 -2.79 3.05 1.38
C ASN A 61 -1.84 2.97 2.60
N VAL A 62 -1.96 1.93 3.42
CA VAL A 62 -1.02 1.70 4.54
C VAL A 62 0.41 1.50 4.01
N TRP A 63 0.57 0.72 2.95
CA TRP A 63 1.87 0.51 2.32
C TRP A 63 2.41 1.77 1.65
N LEU A 64 1.56 2.60 1.05
CA LEU A 64 1.96 3.90 0.50
C LEU A 64 2.55 4.81 1.57
N VAL A 65 1.90 4.91 2.73
CA VAL A 65 2.40 5.71 3.85
C VAL A 65 3.74 5.17 4.36
N LYS A 66 3.89 3.84 4.46
CA LYS A 66 5.18 3.22 4.81
C LYS A 66 6.26 3.51 3.77
N ALA A 67 5.95 3.41 2.48
CA ALA A 67 6.89 3.67 1.40
C ALA A 67 7.35 5.13 1.40
N TYR A 68 6.43 6.08 1.52
CA TYR A 68 6.78 7.51 1.64
C TYR A 68 7.61 7.81 2.88
N ARG A 69 7.31 7.17 4.02
CA ARG A 69 8.08 7.31 5.25
C ARG A 69 9.50 6.75 5.09
N ALA A 70 9.64 5.56 4.49
CA ALA A 70 10.92 4.91 4.26
C ALA A 70 11.78 5.66 3.23
N SER A 71 11.15 6.29 2.24
CA SER A 71 11.80 7.16 1.25
C SER A 71 12.22 8.52 1.83
N GLY A 72 11.82 8.87 3.06
CA GLY A 72 12.05 10.19 3.65
C GLY A 72 11.11 11.28 3.10
N GLN A 73 10.13 10.92 2.28
CA GLN A 73 9.09 11.79 1.73
C GLN A 73 7.93 11.98 2.72
N PHE A 74 8.24 12.36 3.96
CA PHE A 74 7.26 12.70 5.00
C PHE A 74 6.16 13.67 4.55
N PRO A 75 6.42 14.77 3.82
CA PRO A 75 5.36 15.67 3.38
C PRO A 75 4.35 15.00 2.44
N ALA A 76 4.81 14.07 1.59
CA ALA A 76 3.93 13.29 0.72
C ALA A 76 3.08 12.28 1.50
N ALA A 77 3.67 11.61 2.50
CA ALA A 77 2.95 10.70 3.40
C ALA A 77 1.82 11.43 4.14
N ILE A 78 2.12 12.60 4.72
CA ILE A 78 1.13 13.40 5.46
C ILE A 78 0.01 13.86 4.52
N ARG A 79 0.36 14.36 3.32
CA ARG A 79 -0.64 14.77 2.33
C ARG A 79 -1.57 13.61 1.96
N LEU A 80 -1.01 12.41 1.75
CA LEU A 80 -1.78 11.21 1.42
C LEU A 80 -2.71 10.81 2.57
N CYS A 81 -2.21 10.75 3.81
CA CYS A 81 -3.03 10.52 5.01
C CYS A 81 -4.17 11.54 5.11
N ARG A 82 -3.88 12.82 4.85
CA ARG A 82 -4.89 13.89 4.89
C ARG A 82 -5.93 13.67 3.82
N GLN A 83 -5.54 13.35 2.58
CA GLN A 83 -6.48 13.02 1.51
C GLN A 83 -7.35 11.80 1.82
N LEU A 84 -6.79 10.76 2.44
CA LEU A 84 -7.54 9.57 2.86
C LEU A 84 -8.55 9.87 3.97
N ALA A 85 -8.15 10.69 4.94
CA ALA A 85 -9.03 11.15 6.01
C ALA A 85 -10.15 12.05 5.46
N THR A 86 -9.83 12.95 4.53
CA THR A 86 -10.81 13.83 3.89
C THR A 86 -11.71 13.08 2.90
N SER A 87 -11.20 12.09 2.16
CA SER A 87 -12.02 11.31 1.22
C SER A 87 -12.96 10.33 1.91
N SER A 88 -12.62 9.88 3.12
CA SER A 88 -13.52 9.07 3.97
C SER A 88 -14.57 9.89 4.69
N HIS A 89 -14.47 11.22 4.71
CA HIS A 89 -15.37 12.07 5.47
C HIS A 89 -15.81 13.29 4.63
N PRO A 90 -16.87 13.15 3.81
CA PRO A 90 -17.53 14.28 3.18
C PRO A 90 -18.36 15.12 4.18
N GLU A 91 -17.93 15.27 5.44
CA GLU A 91 -18.68 16.03 6.46
C GLU A 91 -17.79 16.84 7.44
N VAL A 92 -16.65 17.36 6.99
CA VAL A 92 -16.05 18.55 7.64
C VAL A 92 -15.79 19.61 6.57
N GLN A 93 -16.88 20.03 5.92
CA GLN A 93 -17.00 21.41 5.48
C GLN A 93 -18.09 22.06 6.34
N THR A 94 -17.68 23.18 6.95
CA THR A 94 -18.45 24.13 7.78
C THR A 94 -18.41 23.89 9.28
#